data_AF-A0A2N0Q4S6-F1
#
_entry.id   AF-A0A2N0Q4S6-F1
#
_cell.length_a   1.000
_cell.length_b   1.000
_cell.length_c   1.000
_cell.angle_alpha   90.00
_cell.angle_beta   90.00
_cell.angle_gamma   90.00
#
_symmetry.space_group_name_H-M   'P 1'
#
loop_
_entity.id
_entity.type
_entity.pdbx_description
1 polymer ?
#
loop_
_entity_poly.entity_id
_entity_poly.type
_entity_poly.pdbx_seq_one_letter_code
_entity_poly.pdbx_strand_id
1 'polypeptide(L)'
;MRNQYVISDFNDHPGLIRVKTRVKEMNNLTQRVRLCGNIVRILYKINIDTESFKYVLEKEAHNHYNEEANAIFWKSGGQIDLRKTGTYASTSLRYFQDVARGPRKAEDLSQEEDHWIKLAYIGGLTWAEPYEGIATELDFNEFYPNLLASGMIGWPIGPGDFRIFSHISTNPIGYNLEYGIYRAFIRGQPADQKCTRGFRYNPTGNYTHIELSSESPNALIYGQNNLMSGHEIFYQWQVILLQLRMKVDRRGSSQAYIC
;
A
#
# COMPACT_ATOMS: atom_id res chain seq x y z
N MET A 1 21.76 31.63 51.06
CA MET A 1 20.39 31.64 50.49
C MET A 1 20.01 30.20 50.14
N ARG A 2 18.73 29.83 50.20
CA ARG A 2 18.20 28.51 49.74
C ARG A 2 18.21 28.48 48.19
N ASN A 3 18.10 27.37 47.44
CA ASN A 3 17.38 26.09 47.60
C ASN A 3 18.31 24.90 47.21
N GLN A 4 18.32 23.76 47.89
CA GLN A 4 17.32 22.67 47.83
C GLN A 4 17.09 22.11 46.41
N TYR A 5 17.59 20.89 46.17
CA TYR A 5 17.06 19.95 45.18
C TYR A 5 16.38 18.81 45.92
N VAL A 6 15.17 18.47 45.50
CA VAL A 6 14.37 17.39 46.07
C VAL A 6 14.82 16.05 45.49
N ILE A 7 15.03 15.07 46.35
CA ILE A 7 15.07 13.65 45.97
C ILE A 7 13.64 13.14 46.07
N SER A 8 13.18 12.46 45.03
CA SER A 8 11.96 11.65 45.05
C SER A 8 12.28 10.32 44.39
N ASP A 9 12.25 9.26 45.20
CA ASP A 9 12.58 7.90 44.77
C ASP A 9 11.54 7.34 43.80
N PHE A 10 12.01 6.55 42.84
CA PHE A 10 11.20 5.55 42.15
C PHE A 10 12.03 4.27 41.98
N ASN A 11 11.73 3.28 42.82
CA ASN A 11 12.02 1.88 42.51
C ASN A 11 10.89 1.36 41.60
N ASP A 12 11.25 0.65 40.52
CA ASP A 12 10.75 -0.70 40.21
C ASP A 12 11.05 -1.10 38.75
N HIS A 13 12.16 -1.84 38.57
CA HIS A 13 12.51 -2.65 37.39
C HIS A 13 12.60 -1.93 36.00
N PRO A 14 13.12 -2.57 34.94
CA PRO A 14 14.58 -2.58 34.77
C PRO A 14 15.07 -2.04 33.41
N GLY A 15 16.30 -1.52 33.39
CA GLY A 15 17.14 -1.58 32.18
C GLY A 15 17.15 -0.35 31.27
N LEU A 16 17.66 0.79 31.75
CA LEU A 16 18.32 1.77 30.85
C LEU A 16 19.38 2.61 31.57
N ILE A 17 20.54 2.00 31.85
CA ILE A 17 21.71 2.75 32.37
C ILE A 17 22.27 3.61 31.24
N ARG A 18 21.84 4.87 31.18
CA ARG A 18 22.41 5.88 30.28
C ARG A 18 23.78 6.32 30.82
N VAL A 19 24.82 5.55 30.54
CA VAL A 19 26.20 5.84 30.98
C VAL A 19 26.73 7.11 30.29
N LYS A 20 26.53 8.27 30.92
CA LYS A 20 27.27 9.50 30.56
C LYS A 20 28.67 9.44 31.19
N THR A 21 29.62 8.85 30.45
CA THR A 21 31.03 8.82 30.87
C THR A 21 31.66 10.22 30.78
N ARG A 22 31.64 10.98 31.89
CA ARG A 22 32.60 12.08 32.09
C ARG A 22 33.95 11.48 32.44
N VAL A 23 34.87 11.42 31.49
CA VAL A 23 36.26 11.02 31.74
C VAL A 23 36.92 12.11 32.58
N LYS A 24 37.15 11.84 33.87
CA LYS A 24 38.17 12.55 34.65
C LYS A 24 39.53 11.98 34.26
N GLU A 25 40.53 12.84 34.06
CA GLU A 25 41.88 12.40 33.73
C GLU A 25 42.48 11.57 34.89
N MET A 26 43.07 10.42 34.55
CA MET A 26 43.75 9.54 35.50
C MET A 26 45.16 9.25 35.00
N ASN A 27 46.16 9.60 35.82
CA ASN A 27 47.59 9.60 35.48
C ASN A 27 48.30 8.25 35.72
N ASN A 28 47.60 7.12 35.60
CA ASN A 28 48.21 5.80 35.82
C ASN A 28 47.95 4.84 34.64
N LEU A 29 49.04 4.46 33.95
CA LEU A 29 49.03 3.59 32.77
C LEU A 29 48.34 2.24 33.02
N THR A 30 48.53 1.64 34.20
CA THR A 30 47.95 0.33 34.55
C THR A 30 46.42 0.38 34.67
N GLN A 31 45.85 1.53 35.05
CA GLN A 31 44.40 1.73 35.08
C GLN A 31 43.83 1.94 33.66
N ARG A 32 44.53 2.69 32.80
CA ARG A 32 44.13 2.89 31.40
C ARG A 32 44.03 1.56 30.63
N VAL A 33 45.00 0.66 30.79
CA VAL A 33 44.99 -0.66 30.12
C VAL A 33 43.79 -1.51 30.57
N ARG A 34 43.49 -1.55 31.89
CA ARG A 34 42.31 -2.27 32.42
C ARG A 34 40.98 -1.68 31.94
N LEU A 35 40.88 -0.34 31.88
CA LEU A 35 39.69 0.34 31.34
C LEU A 35 39.47 0.04 29.85
N CYS A 36 40.51 0.12 29.01
CA CYS A 36 40.40 -0.26 27.60
C CYS A 36 39.99 -1.72 27.41
N GLY A 37 40.59 -2.66 28.15
CA GLY A 37 40.23 -4.08 28.07
C GLY A 37 38.76 -4.35 28.48
N ASN A 38 38.26 -3.65 29.49
CA ASN A 38 36.85 -3.77 29.90
C ASN A 38 35.89 -3.11 28.91
N ILE A 39 36.23 -1.95 28.34
CA ILE A 39 35.43 -1.27 27.32
C ILE A 39 35.32 -2.14 26.05
N VAL A 40 36.43 -2.73 25.58
CA VAL A 40 36.42 -3.65 24.42
C VAL A 40 35.55 -4.87 24.71
N ARG A 41 35.62 -5.47 25.91
CA ARG A 41 34.76 -6.59 26.30
C ARG A 41 33.27 -6.21 26.35
N ILE A 42 32.94 -5.01 26.84
CA ILE A 42 31.55 -4.52 26.88
C ILE A 42 31.02 -4.28 25.46
N LEU A 43 31.79 -3.64 24.60
CA LEU A 43 31.41 -3.42 23.19
C LEU A 43 31.23 -4.73 22.43
N TYR A 44 32.15 -5.69 22.60
CA TYR A 44 32.05 -7.01 21.96
C TYR A 44 30.85 -7.80 22.48
N LYS A 45 30.56 -7.74 23.79
CA LYS A 45 29.37 -8.37 24.36
C LYS A 45 28.08 -7.72 23.86
N ILE A 46 28.00 -6.40 23.80
CA ILE A 46 26.85 -5.69 23.22
C ILE A 46 26.64 -6.13 21.77
N ASN A 47 27.70 -6.26 20.96
CA ASN A 47 27.56 -6.70 19.57
C ASN A 47 27.01 -8.13 19.47
N ILE A 48 27.51 -9.08 20.28
CA ILE A 48 26.99 -10.45 20.37
C ILE A 48 25.53 -10.47 20.84
N ASP A 49 25.19 -9.69 21.87
CA ASP A 49 23.82 -9.60 22.38
C ASP A 49 22.87 -9.01 21.30
N THR A 50 23.37 -8.10 20.45
CA THR A 50 22.59 -7.54 19.32
C THR A 50 22.44 -8.53 18.15
N GLU A 51 23.50 -9.25 17.77
CA GLU A 51 23.46 -10.28 16.72
C GLU A 51 22.60 -11.48 17.11
N SER A 52 22.70 -11.94 18.35
CA SER A 52 21.88 -13.04 18.87
C SER A 52 20.41 -12.62 19.02
N PHE A 53 20.11 -11.40 19.47
CA PHE A 53 18.74 -10.88 19.49
C PHE A 53 18.14 -10.75 18.07
N LYS A 54 18.92 -10.27 17.09
CA LYS A 54 18.52 -10.24 15.68
C LYS A 54 18.22 -11.64 15.15
N TYR A 55 19.08 -12.62 15.41
CA TYR A 55 18.88 -14.02 15.00
C TYR A 55 17.62 -14.65 15.62
N VAL A 56 17.33 -14.34 16.90
CA VAL A 56 16.08 -14.78 17.56
C VAL A 56 14.86 -14.16 16.87
N LEU A 57 14.84 -12.86 16.62
CA LEU A 57 13.76 -12.18 15.91
C LEU A 57 13.55 -12.72 14.49
N GLU A 58 14.63 -12.96 13.73
CA GLU A 58 14.56 -13.54 12.39
C GLU A 58 13.96 -14.96 12.42
N LYS A 59 14.31 -15.76 13.43
CA LYS A 59 13.77 -17.10 13.65
C LYS A 59 12.29 -17.09 14.06
N GLU A 60 11.90 -16.17 14.95
CA GLU A 60 10.50 -15.99 15.37
C GLU A 60 9.62 -15.52 14.20
N ALA A 61 10.08 -14.54 13.43
CA ALA A 61 9.40 -14.07 12.22
C ALA A 61 9.27 -15.19 11.16
N HIS A 62 10.32 -16.00 10.97
CA HIS A 62 10.28 -17.15 10.06
C HIS A 62 9.30 -18.24 10.52
N ASN A 63 9.24 -18.52 11.83
CA ASN A 63 8.27 -19.46 12.39
C ASN A 63 6.83 -18.95 12.20
N HIS A 64 6.55 -17.69 12.57
CA HIS A 64 5.24 -17.06 12.38
C HIS A 64 4.79 -17.12 10.92
N TYR A 65 5.67 -16.73 9.99
CA TYR A 65 5.40 -16.82 8.55
C TYR A 65 5.05 -18.24 8.10
N ASN A 66 5.76 -19.26 8.58
CA ASN A 66 5.48 -20.66 8.24
C ASN A 66 4.14 -21.15 8.83
N GLU A 67 3.77 -20.70 10.03
CA GLU A 67 2.47 -20.99 10.64
C GLU A 67 1.32 -20.33 9.85
N GLU A 68 1.45 -19.06 9.49
CA GLU A 68 0.51 -18.35 8.62
C GLU A 68 0.39 -19.00 7.23
N ALA A 69 1.52 -19.33 6.60
CA ALA A 69 1.57 -19.99 5.31
C ALA A 69 0.87 -21.35 5.33
N ASN A 70 1.10 -22.17 6.37
CA ASN A 70 0.37 -23.42 6.56
C ASN A 70 -1.13 -23.17 6.77
N ALA A 71 -1.51 -22.20 7.58
CA ALA A 71 -2.91 -21.87 7.83
C ALA A 71 -3.64 -21.41 6.54
N ILE A 72 -3.00 -20.59 5.72
CA ILE A 72 -3.53 -20.12 4.43
C ILE A 72 -3.61 -21.27 3.42
N PHE A 73 -2.58 -22.13 3.34
CA PHE A 73 -2.58 -23.31 2.49
C PHE A 73 -3.74 -24.24 2.80
N TRP A 74 -3.94 -24.62 4.07
CA TRP A 74 -5.05 -25.48 4.45
C TRP A 74 -6.42 -24.80 4.29
N LYS A 75 -6.55 -23.51 4.65
CA LYS A 75 -7.82 -22.75 4.50
C LYS A 75 -8.24 -22.57 3.03
N SER A 76 -7.28 -22.48 2.10
CA SER A 76 -7.52 -22.34 0.66
C SER A 76 -7.67 -23.68 -0.08
N GLY A 77 -7.64 -24.82 0.64
CA GLY A 77 -7.67 -26.14 0.00
C GLY A 77 -6.43 -26.45 -0.85
N GLY A 78 -5.30 -25.84 -0.51
CA GLY A 78 -4.02 -26.00 -1.21
C GLY A 78 -3.81 -25.05 -2.41
N GLN A 79 -4.77 -24.16 -2.70
CA GLN A 79 -4.70 -23.24 -3.84
C GLN A 79 -3.66 -22.12 -3.64
N ILE A 80 -3.42 -21.69 -2.40
CA ILE A 80 -2.52 -20.58 -2.05
C ILE A 80 -1.37 -21.12 -1.18
N ASP A 81 -0.12 -20.96 -1.64
CA ASP A 81 1.06 -21.37 -0.88
C ASP A 81 2.12 -20.24 -0.88
N LEU A 82 2.16 -19.48 0.22
CA LEU A 82 3.11 -18.37 0.40
C LEU A 82 4.56 -18.83 0.17
N ARG A 83 4.91 -20.05 0.60
CA ARG A 83 6.31 -20.56 0.60
C ARG A 83 6.87 -20.73 -0.81
N LYS A 84 6.03 -20.82 -1.83
CA LYS A 84 6.45 -20.92 -3.25
C LYS A 84 6.84 -19.57 -3.86
N THR A 85 6.37 -18.47 -3.29
CA THR A 85 6.44 -17.11 -3.87
C THR A 85 7.04 -16.07 -2.91
N GLY A 86 7.25 -16.42 -1.65
CA GLY A 86 7.98 -15.64 -0.65
C GLY A 86 7.18 -14.52 0.00
N THR A 87 6.33 -13.81 -0.74
CA THR A 87 5.59 -12.63 -0.23
C THR A 87 4.09 -12.73 -0.48
N TYR A 88 3.30 -12.06 0.38
CA TYR A 88 1.85 -11.95 0.22
C TYR A 88 1.45 -11.40 -1.16
N ALA A 89 2.12 -10.33 -1.62
CA ALA A 89 1.87 -9.74 -2.94
C ALA A 89 2.18 -10.70 -4.10
N SER A 90 3.34 -11.35 -4.10
CA SER A 90 3.70 -12.34 -5.13
C SER A 90 2.77 -13.56 -5.11
N THR A 91 2.30 -13.97 -3.94
CA THR A 91 1.34 -15.09 -3.82
C THR A 91 -0.04 -14.68 -4.32
N SER A 92 -0.51 -13.47 -3.98
CA SER A 92 -1.79 -12.93 -4.45
C SER A 92 -1.80 -12.77 -5.97
N LEU A 93 -0.73 -12.22 -6.55
CA LEU A 93 -0.54 -12.12 -7.99
C LEU A 93 -0.48 -13.51 -8.66
N ARG A 94 0.23 -14.47 -8.05
CA ARG A 94 0.29 -15.84 -8.58
C ARG A 94 -1.08 -16.51 -8.58
N TYR A 95 -1.81 -16.42 -7.47
CA TYR A 95 -3.16 -16.98 -7.36
C TYR A 95 -4.12 -16.28 -8.33
N PHE A 96 -4.03 -14.96 -8.48
CA PHE A 96 -4.75 -14.21 -9.50
C PHE A 96 -4.50 -14.76 -10.91
N GLN A 97 -3.23 -14.99 -11.29
CA GLN A 97 -2.87 -15.61 -12.58
C GLN A 97 -3.42 -17.03 -12.76
N ASP A 98 -3.58 -17.79 -11.67
CA ASP A 98 -4.12 -19.15 -11.70
C ASP A 98 -5.67 -19.18 -11.82
N VAL A 99 -6.40 -18.13 -11.42
CA VAL A 99 -7.90 -18.10 -11.42
C VAL A 99 -8.55 -17.05 -12.33
N ALA A 100 -7.82 -16.01 -12.76
CA ALA A 100 -8.36 -14.95 -13.61
C ALA A 100 -8.68 -15.48 -15.02
N ARG A 101 -9.79 -15.02 -15.59
CA ARG A 101 -10.24 -15.41 -16.95
C ARG A 101 -9.70 -14.53 -18.07
N GLY A 102 -8.96 -13.47 -17.73
CA GLY A 102 -8.32 -12.57 -18.70
C GLY A 102 -7.14 -13.22 -19.44
N PRO A 103 -6.52 -12.50 -20.39
CA PRO A 103 -5.34 -12.97 -21.11
C PRO A 103 -4.19 -13.36 -20.16
N ARG A 104 -3.60 -14.55 -20.37
CA ARG A 104 -2.49 -15.06 -19.54
C ARG A 104 -1.19 -14.27 -19.69
N LYS A 105 -1.03 -13.54 -20.80
CA LYS A 105 0.02 -12.56 -21.04
C LYS A 105 -0.68 -11.29 -21.51
N ALA A 106 -0.32 -10.14 -20.94
CA ALA A 106 -0.70 -8.86 -21.51
C ALA A 106 -0.02 -8.69 -22.88
N GLU A 107 -0.67 -7.94 -23.78
CA GLU A 107 -0.04 -7.44 -24.99
C GLU A 107 0.97 -6.34 -24.63
N ASP A 108 2.00 -6.17 -25.45
CA ASP A 108 3.05 -5.18 -25.18
C ASP A 108 2.50 -3.79 -25.57
N LEU A 109 2.39 -2.88 -24.58
CA LEU A 109 1.84 -1.54 -24.79
C LEU A 109 2.66 -0.73 -25.80
N SER A 110 1.98 0.06 -26.64
CA SER A 110 2.67 1.07 -27.45
C SER A 110 3.28 2.16 -26.55
N GLN A 111 4.35 2.82 -27.01
CA GLN A 111 4.97 3.91 -26.25
C GLN A 111 4.01 5.08 -25.98
N GLU A 112 3.05 5.31 -26.89
CA GLU A 112 2.04 6.35 -26.75
C GLU A 112 0.98 5.95 -25.70
N GLU A 113 0.49 4.71 -25.74
CA GLU A 113 -0.47 4.18 -24.75
C GLU A 113 0.13 4.13 -23.34
N ASP A 114 1.36 3.62 -23.19
CA ASP A 114 2.10 3.64 -21.93
C ASP A 114 2.28 5.07 -21.38
N HIS A 115 2.54 6.05 -22.27
CA HIS A 115 2.62 7.45 -21.88
C HIS A 115 1.27 7.99 -21.37
N TRP A 116 0.17 7.75 -22.10
CA TRP A 116 -1.17 8.18 -21.69
C TRP A 116 -1.62 7.57 -20.36
N ILE A 117 -1.39 6.27 -20.16
CA ILE A 117 -1.67 5.58 -18.89
C ILE A 117 -0.87 6.20 -17.74
N LYS A 118 0.42 6.47 -17.93
CA LYS A 118 1.27 7.12 -16.92
C LYS A 118 0.86 8.55 -16.61
N LEU A 119 0.38 9.32 -17.60
CA LEU A 119 -0.10 10.68 -17.38
C LEU A 119 -1.45 10.71 -16.64
N ALA A 120 -2.32 9.71 -16.85
CA ALA A 120 -3.62 9.59 -16.18
C ALA A 120 -3.54 8.99 -14.78
N TYR A 121 -2.44 8.29 -14.44
CA TYR A 121 -2.28 7.64 -13.15
C TYR A 121 -2.27 8.64 -11.99
N ILE A 122 -3.38 8.70 -11.25
CA ILE A 122 -3.52 9.43 -9.99
C ILE A 122 -3.93 8.48 -8.88
N GLY A 123 -3.34 8.67 -7.69
CA GLY A 123 -3.76 7.94 -6.48
C GLY A 123 -5.10 8.44 -5.95
N GLY A 124 -5.60 7.77 -4.90
CA GLY A 124 -6.88 8.08 -4.26
C GLY A 124 -7.09 9.54 -3.87
N LEU A 125 -8.35 9.93 -3.73
CA LEU A 125 -8.74 11.27 -3.27
C LEU A 125 -8.41 11.43 -1.78
N THR A 126 -7.65 12.47 -1.44
CA THR A 126 -7.38 12.85 -0.04
C THR A 126 -7.65 14.33 0.11
N TRP A 127 -8.68 14.67 0.86
CA TRP A 127 -9.14 16.04 1.09
C TRP A 127 -9.48 16.22 2.56
N ALA A 128 -9.21 17.40 3.11
CA ALA A 128 -9.53 17.78 4.48
C ALA A 128 -9.78 19.29 4.55
N GLU A 129 -10.61 19.70 5.50
CA GLU A 129 -10.81 21.08 5.93
C GLU A 129 -10.60 21.18 7.45
N PRO A 130 -10.24 22.35 8.01
CA PRO A 130 -10.15 22.54 9.45
C PRO A 130 -11.51 22.24 10.12
N TYR A 131 -11.50 21.40 11.15
CA TYR A 131 -12.71 21.00 11.87
C TYR A 131 -12.44 20.95 13.38
N GLU A 132 -13.36 21.51 14.16
CA GLU A 132 -13.38 21.42 15.63
C GLU A 132 -14.72 20.81 16.06
N GLY A 133 -14.67 19.71 16.82
CA GLY A 133 -15.86 18.99 17.27
C GLY A 133 -15.64 17.49 17.40
N ILE A 134 -16.74 16.75 17.59
CA ILE A 134 -16.73 15.29 17.61
C ILE A 134 -16.88 14.78 16.17
N ALA A 135 -15.87 14.07 15.67
CA ALA A 135 -15.91 13.42 14.36
C ALA A 135 -16.20 11.91 14.50
N THR A 136 -16.78 11.33 13.44
CA THR A 136 -16.95 9.87 13.27
C THR A 136 -16.19 9.45 12.02
N GLU A 137 -15.29 8.47 12.16
CA GLU A 137 -14.59 7.85 11.05
C GLU A 137 -15.44 6.75 10.43
N LEU A 138 -15.48 6.69 9.09
CA LEU A 138 -16.16 5.67 8.30
C LEU A 138 -15.21 5.23 7.18
N ASP A 139 -15.07 3.93 6.98
CA ASP A 139 -14.21 3.35 5.93
C ASP A 139 -14.99 2.32 5.08
N PHE A 140 -14.56 2.18 3.83
CA PHE A 140 -15.13 1.21 2.89
C PHE A 140 -14.36 -0.11 2.98
N ASN A 141 -15.00 -1.10 3.61
CA ASN A 141 -14.58 -2.50 3.62
C ASN A 141 -14.18 -2.97 2.21
N GLU A 142 -12.88 -3.23 2.03
CA GLU A 142 -12.27 -3.76 0.80
C GLU A 142 -12.67 -2.99 -0.46
N PHE A 143 -12.60 -1.66 -0.42
CA PHE A 143 -12.98 -0.77 -1.52
C PHE A 143 -12.41 -1.21 -2.89
N TYR A 144 -11.08 -1.35 -3.01
CA TYR A 144 -10.45 -1.73 -4.28
C TYR A 144 -10.79 -3.16 -4.74
N PRO A 145 -10.72 -4.22 -3.90
CA PRO A 145 -11.19 -5.55 -4.31
C PRO A 145 -12.66 -5.59 -4.75
N ASN A 146 -13.56 -4.86 -4.08
CA ASN A 146 -14.96 -4.74 -4.49
C ASN A 146 -15.13 -3.99 -5.82
N LEU A 147 -14.36 -2.93 -6.04
CA LEU A 147 -14.35 -2.19 -7.30
C LEU A 147 -13.83 -3.05 -8.46
N LEU A 148 -12.72 -3.76 -8.26
CA LEU A 148 -12.12 -4.67 -9.23
C LEU A 148 -13.08 -5.79 -9.65
N ALA A 149 -13.73 -6.44 -8.68
CA ALA A 149 -14.67 -7.53 -8.92
C ALA A 149 -16.07 -7.10 -9.39
N SER A 150 -16.31 -5.79 -9.56
CA SER A 150 -17.61 -5.27 -9.97
C SER A 150 -18.00 -5.74 -11.38
N GLY A 151 -19.21 -6.32 -11.51
CA GLY A 151 -19.79 -6.65 -12.81
C GLY A 151 -20.13 -5.44 -13.67
N MET A 152 -20.23 -4.25 -13.07
CA MET A 152 -20.58 -2.99 -13.74
C MET A 152 -19.37 -2.26 -14.36
N ILE A 153 -18.15 -2.75 -14.11
CA ILE A 153 -16.91 -2.16 -14.61
C ILE A 153 -16.26 -3.14 -15.58
N GLY A 154 -15.94 -2.67 -16.79
CA GLY A 154 -15.04 -3.37 -17.70
C GLY A 154 -13.59 -2.97 -17.41
N TRP A 155 -12.64 -3.86 -17.66
CA TRP A 155 -11.21 -3.57 -17.57
C TRP A 155 -10.53 -3.83 -18.92
N PRO A 156 -9.57 -2.97 -19.34
CA PRO A 156 -8.78 -3.21 -20.54
C PRO A 156 -8.03 -4.54 -20.50
N ILE A 157 -8.20 -5.32 -21.55
CA ILE A 157 -7.47 -6.58 -21.80
C ILE A 157 -6.68 -6.57 -23.12
N GLY A 158 -6.76 -5.48 -23.87
CA GLY A 158 -6.04 -5.22 -25.13
C GLY A 158 -5.92 -3.72 -25.38
N PRO A 159 -5.27 -3.30 -26.48
CA PRO A 159 -4.96 -1.90 -26.75
C PRO A 159 -6.20 -1.03 -26.95
N GLY A 160 -6.08 0.26 -26.62
CA GLY A 160 -7.11 1.27 -26.92
C GLY A 160 -6.91 1.96 -28.28
N ASP A 161 -7.99 2.53 -28.82
CA ASP A 161 -8.00 3.41 -29.98
C ASP A 161 -7.80 4.87 -29.56
N PHE A 162 -6.87 5.61 -30.17
CA PHE A 162 -6.81 7.06 -30.03
C PHE A 162 -7.91 7.74 -30.85
N ARG A 163 -8.73 8.59 -30.20
CA ARG A 163 -9.88 9.25 -30.82
C ARG A 163 -9.93 10.75 -30.52
N ILE A 164 -10.54 11.49 -31.45
CA ILE A 164 -10.87 12.91 -31.34
C ILE A 164 -12.38 13.03 -31.12
N PHE A 165 -12.78 13.50 -29.94
CA PHE A 165 -14.14 13.95 -29.67
C PHE A 165 -14.15 15.48 -29.68
N SER A 166 -14.95 16.09 -30.55
CA SER A 166 -15.13 17.54 -30.59
C SER A 166 -16.06 18.04 -29.48
N HIS A 167 -17.14 17.32 -29.19
CA HIS A 167 -18.05 17.67 -28.09
C HIS A 167 -18.42 16.40 -27.34
N ILE A 168 -18.27 16.42 -26.02
CA ILE A 168 -18.80 15.37 -25.14
C ILE A 168 -19.97 15.98 -24.38
N SER A 169 -21.17 15.44 -24.62
CA SER A 169 -22.40 15.97 -24.04
C SER A 169 -22.48 15.66 -22.56
N THR A 170 -22.34 16.68 -21.72
CA THR A 170 -22.52 16.61 -20.25
C THR A 170 -24.00 16.67 -19.84
N ASN A 171 -24.89 16.10 -20.65
CA ASN A 171 -26.30 16.01 -20.31
C ASN A 171 -26.43 15.17 -19.02
N PRO A 172 -27.12 15.65 -17.96
CA PRO A 172 -27.09 15.03 -16.62
C PRO A 172 -27.79 13.66 -16.53
N ILE A 173 -28.24 13.11 -17.67
CA ILE A 173 -28.93 11.84 -17.82
C ILE A 173 -28.24 11.05 -18.93
N GLY A 174 -27.11 10.40 -18.60
CA GLY A 174 -26.39 9.52 -19.51
C GLY A 174 -24.87 9.64 -19.39
N TYR A 175 -24.26 8.74 -18.62
CA TYR A 175 -22.80 8.53 -18.57
C TYR A 175 -22.32 7.82 -19.85
N ASN A 176 -22.57 8.42 -21.03
CA ASN A 176 -22.25 7.85 -22.35
C ASN A 176 -20.77 8.10 -22.75
N LEU A 177 -19.88 8.09 -21.77
CA LEU A 177 -18.44 8.10 -21.99
C LEU A 177 -18.00 6.67 -22.28
N GLU A 178 -17.41 6.44 -23.45
CA GLU A 178 -16.74 5.16 -23.72
C GLU A 178 -15.59 4.98 -22.72
N TYR A 179 -15.35 3.73 -22.30
CA TYR A 179 -14.30 3.42 -21.33
C TYR A 179 -12.94 3.87 -21.88
N GLY A 180 -12.22 4.70 -21.14
CA GLY A 180 -11.01 5.31 -21.67
C GLY A 180 -10.31 6.29 -20.74
N ILE A 181 -9.24 6.88 -21.27
CA ILE A 181 -8.50 8.00 -20.69
C ILE A 181 -8.75 9.22 -21.58
N TYR A 182 -9.28 10.30 -21.01
CA TYR A 182 -9.56 11.54 -21.70
C TYR A 182 -8.58 12.65 -21.31
N ARG A 183 -8.23 13.50 -22.27
CA ARG A 183 -7.49 14.75 -22.03
C ARG A 183 -8.48 15.91 -22.03
N ALA A 184 -8.63 16.63 -20.92
CA ALA A 184 -9.47 17.83 -20.89
C ALA A 184 -8.96 18.89 -19.93
N PHE A 185 -9.54 20.08 -20.08
CA PHE A 185 -9.29 21.25 -19.25
C PHE A 185 -10.50 21.52 -18.35
N ILE A 186 -10.31 21.42 -17.03
CA ILE A 186 -11.37 21.76 -16.07
C ILE A 186 -11.48 23.27 -15.93
N ARG A 187 -12.54 23.85 -16.48
CA ARG A 187 -12.85 25.28 -16.28
C ARG A 187 -13.08 25.58 -14.79
N GLY A 188 -12.47 26.65 -14.31
CA GLY A 188 -12.59 27.08 -12.90
C GLY A 188 -11.71 26.29 -11.92
N GLN A 189 -10.77 25.46 -12.38
CA GLN A 189 -9.73 24.87 -11.53
C GLN A 189 -8.94 25.98 -10.80
N PRO A 190 -8.89 25.98 -9.46
CA PRO A 190 -8.05 26.92 -8.71
C PRO A 190 -6.58 26.60 -8.92
N ALA A 191 -5.73 27.63 -9.03
CA ALA A 191 -4.31 27.48 -9.37
C ALA A 191 -3.47 26.77 -8.29
N ASP A 192 -3.94 26.79 -7.04
CA ASP A 192 -3.29 26.27 -5.84
C ASP A 192 -3.94 24.98 -5.29
N GLN A 193 -5.17 24.65 -5.71
CA GLN A 193 -5.94 23.53 -5.16
C GLN A 193 -5.74 22.23 -5.97
N LYS A 194 -5.17 21.21 -5.32
CA LYS A 194 -4.95 19.87 -5.93
C LYS A 194 -6.20 18.99 -5.99
N CYS A 195 -7.19 19.24 -5.14
CA CYS A 195 -8.46 18.51 -5.12
C CYS A 195 -9.57 19.28 -4.37
N THR A 196 -10.82 19.02 -4.73
CA THR A 196 -12.01 19.36 -3.94
C THR A 196 -12.49 18.13 -3.17
N ARG A 197 -13.53 18.28 -2.34
CA ARG A 197 -14.13 17.18 -1.56
C ARG A 197 -14.59 15.97 -2.40
N GLY A 198 -14.84 16.14 -3.70
CA GLY A 198 -15.32 15.07 -4.58
C GLY A 198 -14.52 14.88 -5.87
N PHE A 199 -13.41 15.60 -6.08
CA PHE A 199 -12.67 15.56 -7.35
C PHE A 199 -11.18 15.86 -7.15
N ARG A 200 -10.31 15.07 -7.78
CA ARG A 200 -8.85 15.29 -7.78
C ARG A 200 -8.43 15.85 -9.14
N TYR A 201 -7.78 17.00 -9.16
CA TYR A 201 -7.26 17.57 -10.40
C TYR A 201 -5.99 16.82 -10.82
N ASN A 202 -5.91 16.38 -12.08
CA ASN A 202 -4.68 15.88 -12.65
C ASN A 202 -3.90 17.04 -13.31
N PRO A 203 -2.68 17.39 -12.85
CA PRO A 203 -1.89 18.46 -13.44
C PRO A 203 -1.45 18.19 -14.88
N THR A 204 -1.53 16.95 -15.38
CA THR A 204 -1.25 16.60 -16.78
C THR A 204 -2.44 16.88 -17.71
N GLY A 205 -3.64 17.08 -17.14
CA GLY A 205 -4.89 17.20 -17.90
C GLY A 205 -5.49 15.88 -18.39
N ASN A 206 -4.95 14.72 -17.99
CA ASN A 206 -5.45 13.40 -18.40
C ASN A 206 -6.20 12.73 -17.24
N TYR A 207 -7.38 12.20 -17.49
CA TYR A 207 -8.24 11.58 -16.48
C TYR A 207 -9.01 10.43 -17.11
N THR A 208 -9.65 9.57 -16.34
CA THR A 208 -10.43 8.44 -16.86
C THR A 208 -11.84 8.87 -17.31
N HIS A 209 -12.55 7.97 -18.01
CA HIS A 209 -13.97 8.08 -18.34
C HIS A 209 -14.90 8.28 -17.12
N ILE A 210 -14.43 7.95 -15.92
CA ILE A 210 -15.12 8.20 -14.65
C ILE A 210 -15.10 9.71 -14.31
N GLU A 211 -14.21 10.49 -14.93
CA GLU A 211 -13.77 11.80 -14.46
C GLU A 211 -13.95 12.96 -15.48
N LEU A 212 -14.27 12.74 -16.78
CA LEU A 212 -14.00 13.78 -17.80
C LEU A 212 -14.78 13.84 -19.14
N SER A 213 -14.66 15.00 -19.84
CA SER A 213 -15.26 15.32 -21.16
C SER A 213 -14.49 16.36 -22.05
N SER A 214 -14.03 16.00 -23.29
CA SER A 214 -13.50 16.79 -24.48
C SER A 214 -12.16 17.62 -24.37
N GLU A 215 -11.29 17.88 -25.38
CA GLU A 215 -11.30 17.90 -26.87
C GLU A 215 -9.91 17.63 -27.56
N SER A 216 -9.88 16.88 -28.69
CA SER A 216 -8.77 16.59 -29.67
C SER A 216 -7.33 16.14 -29.28
N PRO A 217 -6.79 15.09 -29.96
CA PRO A 217 -7.12 13.70 -29.62
C PRO A 217 -7.03 13.59 -28.10
N ASN A 218 -8.18 13.33 -27.53
CA ASN A 218 -8.50 13.63 -26.15
C ASN A 218 -9.13 12.45 -25.45
N ALA A 219 -8.89 11.27 -26.01
CA ALA A 219 -9.48 10.03 -25.63
C ALA A 219 -8.61 8.89 -26.18
N LEU A 220 -8.12 8.04 -25.28
CA LEU A 220 -7.73 6.67 -25.57
C LEU A 220 -8.91 5.80 -25.15
N ILE A 221 -9.57 5.14 -26.11
CA ILE A 221 -10.83 4.42 -25.91
C ILE A 221 -10.63 2.92 -26.04
N TYR A 222 -11.10 2.17 -25.04
CA TYR A 222 -11.13 0.72 -25.07
C TYR A 222 -12.51 0.26 -25.57
N GLY A 223 -12.56 -0.23 -26.81
CA GLY A 223 -13.77 -0.80 -27.38
C GLY A 223 -14.23 -2.07 -26.63
N GLN A 224 -15.52 -2.41 -26.72
CA GLN A 224 -16.12 -3.51 -25.95
C GLN A 224 -15.42 -4.87 -26.12
N ASN A 225 -14.81 -5.14 -27.29
CA ASN A 225 -14.04 -6.36 -27.55
C ASN A 225 -12.70 -6.42 -26.77
N ASN A 226 -12.20 -5.27 -26.34
CA ASN A 226 -10.94 -5.09 -25.62
C ASN A 226 -11.21 -4.84 -24.11
N LEU A 227 -12.46 -5.01 -23.67
CA LEU A 227 -12.89 -4.95 -22.27
C LEU A 227 -13.39 -6.32 -21.81
N MET A 228 -13.08 -6.69 -20.56
CA MET A 228 -13.67 -7.84 -19.88
C MET A 228 -14.23 -7.42 -18.52
N SER A 229 -15.32 -8.04 -18.07
CA SER A 229 -15.99 -7.63 -16.82
C SER A 229 -15.09 -7.87 -15.61
N GLY A 230 -15.11 -6.93 -14.66
CA GLY A 230 -14.42 -7.07 -13.37
C GLY A 230 -14.80 -8.35 -12.62
N HIS A 231 -16.06 -8.76 -12.71
CA HIS A 231 -16.52 -10.03 -12.15
C HIS A 231 -15.84 -11.24 -12.82
N GLU A 232 -15.60 -11.22 -14.12
CA GLU A 232 -14.96 -12.34 -14.83
C GLU A 232 -13.46 -12.44 -14.54
N ILE A 233 -12.79 -11.30 -14.36
CA ILE A 233 -11.35 -11.22 -14.09
C ILE A 233 -11.05 -11.48 -12.61
N PHE A 234 -11.73 -10.78 -11.70
CA PHE A 234 -11.31 -10.64 -10.29
C PHE A 234 -12.18 -11.38 -9.27
N TYR A 235 -13.40 -11.83 -9.58
CA TYR A 235 -14.32 -12.36 -8.56
C TYR A 235 -13.76 -13.58 -7.80
N GLN A 236 -13.20 -14.57 -8.51
CA GLN A 236 -12.63 -15.76 -7.84
C GLN A 236 -11.43 -15.42 -6.95
N TRP A 237 -10.61 -14.46 -7.39
CA TRP A 237 -9.51 -13.91 -6.61
C TRP A 237 -10.02 -13.20 -5.34
N GLN A 238 -10.97 -12.29 -5.50
CA GLN A 238 -11.55 -11.49 -4.42
C GLN A 238 -12.20 -12.38 -3.34
N VAL A 239 -13.03 -13.35 -3.75
CA VAL A 239 -13.78 -14.21 -2.84
C VAL A 239 -12.87 -14.95 -1.86
N ILE A 240 -11.74 -15.50 -2.31
CA ILE A 240 -10.85 -16.24 -1.40
C ILE A 240 -10.11 -15.30 -0.44
N LEU A 241 -9.72 -14.10 -0.88
CA LEU A 241 -9.07 -13.11 -0.01
C LEU A 241 -9.99 -12.67 1.12
N LEU A 242 -11.26 -12.36 0.82
CA LEU A 242 -12.28 -12.04 1.82
C LEU A 242 -12.51 -13.20 2.80
N GLN A 243 -12.58 -14.44 2.30
CA GLN A 243 -12.73 -15.63 3.14
C GLN A 243 -11.53 -15.89 4.06
N LEU A 244 -10.32 -15.53 3.62
CA LEU A 244 -9.11 -15.60 4.45
C LEU A 244 -9.14 -14.51 5.54
N ARG A 245 -9.40 -13.25 5.19
CA ARG A 245 -9.46 -12.10 6.12
C ARG A 245 -10.49 -12.34 7.24
N MET A 246 -11.74 -12.67 6.90
CA MET A 246 -12.81 -12.90 7.89
C MET A 246 -12.53 -14.04 8.89
N LYS A 247 -11.51 -14.87 8.63
CA LYS A 247 -11.05 -15.97 9.50
C LYS A 247 -9.68 -15.70 10.15
N VAL A 248 -9.09 -14.52 9.94
CA VAL A 248 -7.95 -13.98 10.70
C VAL A 248 -8.48 -13.09 11.82
N ASP A 249 -9.39 -12.14 11.52
CA ASP A 249 -9.99 -11.24 12.51
C ASP A 249 -10.63 -11.98 13.70
N ARG A 250 -11.23 -13.17 13.46
CA ARG A 250 -11.83 -14.03 14.50
C ARG A 250 -10.83 -14.66 15.48
N ARG A 251 -9.52 -14.50 15.29
CA ARG A 251 -8.47 -15.07 16.16
C ARG A 251 -7.75 -14.02 17.02
N GLY A 252 -8.13 -12.75 16.95
CA GLY A 252 -7.47 -11.66 17.71
C GLY A 252 -5.99 -11.47 17.37
N SER A 253 -5.57 -12.00 16.21
CA SER A 253 -4.20 -11.90 15.69
C SER A 253 -4.13 -10.70 14.75
N SER A 254 -3.01 -9.97 14.81
CA SER A 254 -2.73 -8.72 14.08
C SER A 254 -3.26 -8.69 12.64
N GLN A 255 -3.76 -7.53 12.22
CA GLN A 255 -4.28 -7.29 10.87
C GLN A 255 -3.23 -7.62 9.79
N ALA A 256 -3.34 -8.80 9.19
CA ALA A 256 -2.68 -9.14 7.95
C ALA A 256 -3.41 -8.42 6.80
N TYR A 257 -2.95 -7.21 6.48
CA TYR A 257 -3.37 -6.49 5.28
C TYR A 257 -2.87 -7.24 4.05
N ILE A 258 -3.69 -8.17 3.53
CA ILE A 258 -3.50 -8.76 2.20
C ILE A 258 -4.15 -7.83 1.17
N CYS A 259 -3.46 -6.73 0.88
CA CYS A 259 -3.67 -5.82 -0.25
C CYS A 259 -2.29 -5.35 -0.72
#